data_AF-A0A958FX44-F1
#
_entry.id   AF-A0A958FX44-F1
#
_cell.length_a   1.000
_cell.length_b   1.000
_cell.length_c   1.000
_cell.angle_alpha   90.00
_cell.angle_beta   90.00
_cell.angle_gamma   90.00
#
_symmetry.space_group_name_H-M   'P 1'
#
loop_
_entity.id
_entity.type
_entity.pdbx_description
1 polymer ?
#
loop_
_entity_poly.entity_id
_entity_poly.type
_entity_poly.pdbx_seq_one_letter_code
_entity_poly.pdbx_strand_id
1 'polypeptide(L)'
;MQSNADNIEQVREKTNGAYQGKHDEQQSTKTVDVVVAKHDPILSNLAVVKRNGMLVPFRKERIALAIESAFRATLNIPTTSPLPQDIYSVVQEVVAQVVSDVREQAAHGAALTVEGIQDLVEVKLMQAGHYEVARRYIIYRDEHKEIREDSPRNLKIQRRDGKTFVRFNPMKIGSALERAFRASRHLEGQTPAEVVDAVNAVTNKVVQRAVQLSKNGQTLHVELIQDEVERQLMAEGFYEVAKDYIIYRSQRAVLRQHEDREAAQAKIERKKVELEGAVEKSPGQVFEITLRDGRKSSITERELKRRIEFACRGYKETTSSEEVYLESVRNFYEGIRIDEVDTANIMAARAKVEKEPDYSFVAASLLLDVIYRETFDCD
;
A
#
# COMPACT_ATOMS: atom_id res chain seq x y z
N MET A 1 -4.81 73.05 45.04
CA MET A 1 -4.46 71.93 45.92
C MET A 1 -3.15 71.38 45.40
N GLN A 2 -2.00 71.97 45.77
CA GLN A 2 -1.17 71.51 46.90
C GLN A 2 -1.00 69.99 46.86
N SER A 3 0.18 69.40 46.71
CA SER A 3 1.49 69.88 47.15
C SER A 3 2.56 68.82 46.83
N ASN A 4 3.81 69.29 46.70
CA ASN A 4 5.07 68.60 47.01
C ASN A 4 5.53 67.50 46.04
N ALA A 5 6.78 67.43 45.60
CA ALA A 5 7.97 68.27 45.72
C ALA A 5 8.96 67.63 44.72
N ASP A 6 9.56 68.36 43.80
CA ASP A 6 10.86 69.00 44.02
C ASP A 6 11.75 68.24 44.99
N ASN A 7 12.70 67.49 44.43
CA ASN A 7 14.03 67.51 45.00
C ASN A 7 15.10 67.34 43.90
N ILE A 8 15.60 68.49 43.44
CA ILE A 8 17.03 68.82 43.36
C ILE A 8 17.82 67.93 42.38
N GLU A 9 18.09 68.34 41.13
CA GLU A 9 18.80 69.57 40.73
C GLU A 9 19.88 70.01 41.73
N GLN A 10 21.01 69.31 41.71
CA GLN A 10 22.28 69.98 41.93
C GLN A 10 23.20 69.77 40.72
N VAL A 11 23.33 70.86 39.95
CA VAL A 11 24.57 71.64 39.83
C VAL A 11 25.46 71.02 38.76
N ARG A 12 25.26 71.47 37.52
CA ARG A 12 25.97 72.62 36.92
C ARG A 12 27.42 72.30 36.63
N GLU A 13 27.74 72.55 35.36
CA GLU A 13 28.95 73.27 34.96
C GLU A 13 30.27 72.66 35.46
N LYS A 14 31.02 72.07 34.53
CA LYS A 14 32.19 72.75 33.95
C LYS A 14 32.95 71.80 33.02
N THR A 15 33.12 72.31 31.81
CA THR A 15 34.37 72.29 31.04
C THR A 15 34.96 70.95 30.62
N ASN A 16 34.86 70.72 29.31
CA ASN A 16 35.96 70.34 28.43
C ASN A 16 37.36 70.45 29.03
N GLY A 17 38.16 69.39 28.82
CA GLY A 17 39.57 69.52 28.49
C GLY A 17 40.57 69.07 29.56
N ALA A 18 41.12 67.87 29.37
CA ALA A 18 42.54 67.61 29.63
C ALA A 18 42.96 66.32 28.90
N TYR A 19 43.67 66.52 27.80
CA TYR A 19 44.46 65.50 27.12
C TYR A 19 45.72 65.18 27.95
N GLN A 20 46.16 63.92 27.84
CA GLN A 20 47.51 63.35 28.09
C GLN A 20 47.92 62.92 29.50
N GLY A 21 48.16 61.60 29.64
CA GLY A 21 49.42 61.12 30.24
C GLY A 21 49.42 59.88 31.13
N LYS A 22 49.32 58.69 30.51
CA LYS A 22 50.03 57.40 30.80
C LYS A 22 50.10 56.85 32.24
N HIS A 23 49.56 55.64 32.47
CA HIS A 23 50.31 54.36 32.36
C HIS A 23 49.40 53.14 32.61
N ASP A 24 49.52 52.16 31.70
CA ASP A 24 49.35 50.70 31.82
C ASP A 24 48.28 50.09 32.74
N GLU A 25 47.27 49.44 32.15
CA GLU A 25 47.15 47.97 32.19
C GLU A 25 46.01 47.47 31.28
N GLN A 26 46.23 46.30 30.71
CA GLN A 26 45.48 45.68 29.65
C GLN A 26 44.06 45.29 30.10
N GLN A 27 43.03 45.66 29.32
CA GLN A 27 41.90 44.77 29.03
C GLN A 27 41.09 45.28 27.84
N SER A 28 41.34 44.65 26.70
CA SER A 28 40.60 44.80 25.45
C SER A 28 39.25 44.09 25.60
N THR A 29 38.17 44.87 25.69
CA THR A 29 36.79 44.37 25.59
C THR A 29 36.50 44.03 24.13
N LYS A 30 36.76 42.78 23.74
CA LYS A 30 36.28 42.21 22.48
C LYS A 30 34.80 41.88 22.62
N THR A 31 34.00 42.64 21.88
CA THR A 31 32.65 42.30 21.45
C THR A 31 32.63 40.88 20.88
N VAL A 32 31.70 40.07 21.36
CA VAL A 32 31.54 38.66 21.01
C VAL A 32 31.04 38.57 19.56
N ASP A 33 31.99 38.38 18.64
CA ASP A 33 31.70 37.96 17.27
C ASP A 33 31.05 36.58 17.32
N VAL A 34 29.75 36.53 17.01
CA VAL A 34 29.03 35.30 16.68
C VAL A 34 29.64 34.79 15.37
N VAL A 35 30.60 33.88 15.50
CA VAL A 35 31.24 33.21 14.36
C VAL A 35 30.18 32.36 13.66
N VAL A 36 29.64 32.90 12.57
CA VAL A 36 28.92 32.17 11.53
C VAL A 36 29.87 31.11 10.99
N ALA A 37 29.67 29.86 11.43
CA ALA A 37 30.45 28.72 10.97
C ALA A 37 30.27 28.54 9.46
N LYS A 38 31.39 28.49 8.74
CA LYS A 38 31.51 28.28 7.29
C LYS A 38 30.59 27.13 6.82
N HIS A 39 29.80 27.42 5.80
CA HIS A 39 28.94 26.45 5.09
C HIS A 39 29.83 25.48 4.30
N ASP A 40 29.83 24.19 4.65
CA ASP A 40 30.47 23.16 3.82
C ASP A 40 29.54 22.79 2.65
N PRO A 41 29.91 23.06 1.37
CA PRO A 41 29.03 22.89 0.21
C PRO A 41 28.71 21.42 -0.13
N ILE A 42 29.44 20.46 0.45
CA ILE A 42 29.24 19.02 0.23
C ILE A 42 28.13 18.46 1.14
N LEU A 43 27.94 19.05 2.32
CA LEU A 43 26.93 18.60 3.28
C LEU A 43 25.56 19.24 3.05
N SER A 44 25.50 20.42 2.40
CA SER A 44 24.25 21.13 2.10
C SER A 44 23.35 20.40 1.10
N ASN A 45 23.91 19.52 0.27
CA ASN A 45 23.17 18.75 -0.73
C ASN A 45 22.91 17.28 -0.30
N LEU A 46 23.28 16.89 0.91
CA LEU A 46 23.10 15.51 1.37
C LEU A 46 21.66 15.30 1.84
N ALA A 47 20.96 14.33 1.27
CA ALA A 47 19.60 13.96 1.66
C ALA A 47 19.60 12.66 2.47
N VAL A 48 18.92 12.68 3.61
CA VAL A 48 18.77 11.54 4.52
C VAL A 48 17.39 10.92 4.34
N VAL A 49 17.33 9.60 4.23
CA VAL A 49 16.07 8.85 4.15
C VAL A 49 15.55 8.56 5.55
N LYS A 50 14.38 9.13 5.89
CA LYS A 50 13.63 8.77 7.10
C LYS A 50 12.98 7.39 6.97
N ARG A 51 12.64 6.77 8.11
CA ARG A 51 11.91 5.49 8.19
C ARG A 51 10.56 5.46 7.43
N ASN A 52 9.93 6.62 7.21
CA ASN A 52 8.70 6.76 6.43
C ASN A 52 8.95 6.89 4.92
N GLY A 53 10.20 6.81 4.46
CA GLY A 53 10.60 6.93 3.06
C GLY A 53 10.83 8.36 2.58
N MET A 54 10.69 9.37 3.45
CA MET A 54 10.93 10.76 3.11
C MET A 54 12.42 11.07 3.04
N LEU A 55 12.83 11.81 2.01
CA LEU A 55 14.15 12.43 1.92
C LEU A 55 14.10 13.79 2.64
N VAL A 56 14.99 13.99 3.61
CA VAL A 56 15.11 15.23 4.38
C VAL A 56 16.54 15.74 4.25
N PRO A 57 16.78 17.05 4.04
CA PRO A 57 18.13 17.60 3.99
C PRO A 57 18.88 17.32 5.31
N PHE A 58 20.12 16.88 5.18
CA PHE A 58 21.02 16.67 6.30
C PHE A 58 21.34 18.02 6.96
N ARG A 59 21.12 18.10 8.28
CA ARG A 59 21.41 19.29 9.09
C ARG A 59 22.20 18.85 10.32
N LYS A 60 23.46 19.26 10.42
CA LYS A 60 24.35 18.91 11.54
C LYS A 60 23.83 19.45 12.88
N GLU A 61 23.10 20.58 12.84
CA GLU A 61 22.52 21.22 14.01
C GLU A 61 21.50 20.31 14.71
N ARG A 62 20.81 19.45 13.96
CA ARG A 62 19.86 18.49 14.53
C ARG A 62 20.53 17.38 15.33
N ILE A 63 21.73 16.98 14.91
CA ILE A 63 22.53 15.97 15.61
C ILE A 63 23.06 16.58 16.91
N ALA A 64 23.59 17.81 16.84
CA ALA A 64 24.04 18.54 18.03
C ALA A 64 22.93 18.68 19.09
N LEU A 65 21.74 19.15 18.70
CA LEU A 65 20.59 19.26 19.61
C LEU A 65 20.17 17.93 20.24
N ALA A 66 20.23 16.83 19.48
CA ALA A 66 19.88 15.51 19.99
C ALA A 66 20.88 15.01 21.05
N ILE A 67 22.17 15.22 20.80
CA ILE A 67 23.24 14.87 21.74
C ILE A 67 23.19 15.78 22.97
N GLU A 68 23.01 17.10 22.80
CA GLU A 68 22.82 18.05 23.92
C GLU A 68 21.66 17.65 24.83
N SER A 69 20.54 17.21 24.24
CA SER A 69 19.39 16.73 25.00
C SER A 69 19.74 15.49 25.84
N ALA A 70 20.55 14.57 25.32
CA ALA A 70 21.00 13.40 26.08
C ALA A 70 21.96 13.79 27.22
N PHE A 71 22.89 14.72 27.00
CA PHE A 71 23.76 15.24 28.04
C PHE A 71 22.97 15.97 29.14
N ARG A 72 22.01 16.81 28.76
CA ARG A 72 21.10 17.49 29.69
C ARG A 72 20.29 16.51 30.52
N ALA A 73 19.75 15.47 29.89
CA ALA A 73 18.97 14.43 30.56
C ALA A 73 19.80 13.55 31.51
N THR A 74 21.10 13.43 31.28
CA THR A 74 22.02 12.66 32.13
C THR A 74 22.46 13.50 33.34
N LEU A 75 22.76 14.78 33.12
CA LEU A 75 23.20 15.72 34.15
C LEU A 75 22.04 16.38 34.92
N ASN A 76 20.80 16.03 34.55
CA ASN A 76 19.57 16.56 35.14
C ASN A 76 19.49 18.10 35.11
N ILE A 77 20.05 18.70 34.05
CA ILE A 77 20.06 20.15 33.86
C ILE A 77 18.74 20.55 33.16
N PRO A 78 17.97 21.50 33.70
CA PRO A 78 16.75 21.96 33.05
C PRO A 78 17.04 22.61 31.69
N THR A 79 16.14 22.41 30.72
CA THR A 79 16.29 22.84 29.31
C THR A 79 16.59 24.34 29.15
N THR A 80 16.22 25.16 30.14
CA THR A 80 16.35 26.61 30.16
C THR A 80 17.77 27.09 30.52
N SER A 81 18.63 26.22 31.08
CA SER A 81 19.99 26.61 31.50
C SER A 81 21.02 26.38 30.38
N PRO A 82 21.99 27.30 30.20
CA PRO A 82 23.11 27.08 29.29
C PRO A 82 23.94 25.87 29.74
N LEU A 83 24.39 25.05 28.79
CA LEU A 83 25.30 23.95 29.12
C LEU A 83 26.66 24.51 29.53
N PRO A 84 27.36 23.84 30.48
CA PRO A 84 28.76 24.12 30.75
C PRO A 84 29.61 23.99 29.48
N GLN A 85 30.57 24.92 29.32
CA GLN A 85 31.43 25.02 28.13
C GLN A 85 32.18 23.71 27.82
N ASP A 86 32.57 22.98 28.87
CA ASP A 86 33.31 21.71 28.77
C ASP A 86 32.47 20.58 28.17
N ILE A 87 31.14 20.60 28.38
CA ILE A 87 30.25 19.61 27.77
C ILE A 87 29.95 20.01 26.33
N TYR A 88 29.81 21.32 26.08
CA TYR A 88 29.58 21.82 24.73
C TYR A 88 30.74 21.47 23.78
N SER A 89 31.99 21.58 24.23
CA SER A 89 33.16 21.18 23.43
C SER A 89 33.16 19.69 23.09
N VAL A 90 32.85 18.83 24.07
CA VAL A 90 32.70 17.38 23.87
C VAL A 90 31.60 17.06 22.87
N VAL A 91 30.45 17.72 22.96
CA VAL A 91 29.34 17.55 22.00
C VAL A 91 29.80 17.92 20.59
N GLN A 92 30.47 19.07 20.43
CA GLN A 92 30.95 19.51 19.12
C GLN A 92 31.98 18.54 18.53
N GLU A 93 32.86 17.96 19.36
CA GLU A 93 33.82 16.95 18.92
C GLU A 93 33.12 15.68 18.41
N VAL A 94 32.16 15.15 19.17
CA VAL A 94 31.38 13.96 18.76
C VAL A 94 30.59 14.26 17.48
N VAL A 95 29.97 15.45 17.36
CA VAL A 95 29.25 15.86 16.15
C VAL A 95 30.20 15.92 14.95
N ALA A 96 31.40 16.48 15.11
CA ALA A 96 32.38 16.56 14.03
C ALA A 96 32.80 15.17 13.53
N GLN A 97 33.02 14.22 14.46
CA GLN A 97 33.32 12.83 14.11
C GLN A 97 32.17 12.15 13.36
N VAL A 98 30.92 12.32 13.83
CA VAL A 98 29.73 11.77 13.15
C VAL A 98 29.57 12.35 11.75
N VAL A 99 29.79 13.66 11.58
CA VAL A 99 29.70 14.31 10.26
C VAL A 99 30.78 13.82 9.30
N SER A 100 31.99 13.54 9.80
CA SER A 100 33.08 12.95 9.00
C SER A 100 32.70 11.55 8.48
N ASP A 101 32.22 10.68 9.36
CA ASP A 101 31.81 9.32 9.01
C ASP A 101 30.60 9.30 8.07
N VAL A 102 29.63 10.19 8.28
CA VAL A 102 28.49 10.41 7.37
C VAL A 102 28.97 10.79 5.98
N ARG A 103 29.98 11.66 5.88
CA ARG A 103 30.56 12.08 4.61
C ARG A 103 31.29 10.93 3.90
N GLU A 104 32.01 10.09 4.64
CA GLU A 104 32.67 8.90 4.10
C GLU A 104 31.65 7.87 3.59
N GLN A 105 30.61 7.58 4.36
CA GLN A 105 29.53 6.69 3.95
C GLN A 105 28.76 7.22 2.73
N ALA A 106 28.56 8.54 2.65
CA ALA A 106 27.97 9.19 1.48
C ALA A 106 28.87 9.08 0.24
N ALA A 107 30.19 9.21 0.39
CA ALA A 107 31.15 9.07 -0.70
C ALA A 107 31.19 7.64 -1.27
N HIS A 108 30.91 6.63 -0.44
CA HIS A 108 30.77 5.24 -0.86
C HIS A 108 29.40 4.90 -1.48
N GLY A 109 28.52 5.89 -1.67
CA GLY A 109 27.22 5.69 -2.31
C GLY A 109 26.19 4.97 -1.44
N ALA A 110 26.41 4.87 -0.13
CA ALA A 110 25.44 4.29 0.79
C ALA A 110 24.25 5.24 0.98
N ALA A 111 23.03 4.70 0.91
CA ALA A 111 21.84 5.46 1.25
C ALA A 111 21.82 5.73 2.76
N LEU A 112 22.09 6.98 3.17
CA LEU A 112 22.04 7.36 4.58
C LEU A 112 20.59 7.35 5.08
N THR A 113 20.32 6.46 6.03
CA THR A 113 19.05 6.44 6.76
C THR A 113 19.19 7.21 8.06
N VAL A 114 18.09 7.78 8.57
CA VAL A 114 18.08 8.45 9.89
C VAL A 114 18.54 7.51 11.00
N GLU A 115 18.20 6.22 10.91
CA GLU A 115 18.62 5.22 11.89
C GLU A 115 20.11 4.93 11.81
N GLY A 116 20.67 4.81 10.60
CA GLY A 116 22.11 4.65 10.45
C GLY A 116 22.90 5.82 11.05
N ILE A 117 22.39 7.05 10.93
CA ILE A 117 23.00 8.22 11.59
C ILE A 117 22.85 8.13 13.11
N GLN A 118 21.71 7.67 13.62
CA GLN A 118 21.50 7.51 15.06
C GLN A 118 22.40 6.42 15.66
N ASP A 119 22.53 5.27 14.98
CA ASP A 119 23.44 4.19 15.35
C ASP A 119 24.89 4.68 15.37
N LEU A 120 25.26 5.52 14.40
CA LEU A 120 26.59 6.13 14.34
C LEU A 120 26.85 7.07 15.54
N VAL A 121 25.85 7.89 15.92
CA VAL A 121 25.94 8.74 17.12
C VAL A 121 26.14 7.89 18.38
N GLU A 122 25.43 6.77 18.50
CA GLU A 122 25.57 5.85 19.64
C GLU A 122 26.98 5.26 19.70
N VAL A 123 27.51 4.78 18.57
CA VAL A 123 28.87 4.24 18.47
C VAL A 123 29.91 5.30 18.85
N LYS A 124 29.76 6.54 18.38
CA LYS A 124 30.70 7.62 18.71
C LYS A 124 30.64 8.04 20.18
N LEU A 125 29.45 8.10 20.77
CA LEU A 125 29.31 8.36 22.21
C LEU A 125 29.94 7.24 23.06
N MET A 126 29.83 5.98 22.62
CA MET A 126 30.49 4.86 23.28
C MET A 126 32.01 4.87 23.10
N GLN A 127 32.51 5.24 21.91
CA GLN A 127 33.96 5.37 21.64
C GLN A 127 34.61 6.51 22.43
N ALA A 128 33.88 7.61 22.63
CA ALA A 128 34.31 8.72 23.48
C ALA A 128 34.24 8.40 25.00
N GLY A 129 33.78 7.20 25.39
CA GLY A 129 33.68 6.77 26.79
C GLY A 129 32.45 7.31 27.54
N HIS A 130 31.51 7.97 26.85
CA HIS A 130 30.29 8.53 27.45
C HIS A 130 29.15 7.49 27.51
N TYR A 131 29.38 6.38 28.20
CA TYR A 131 28.43 5.26 28.26
C TYR A 131 27.07 5.64 28.86
N GLU A 132 27.05 6.44 29.92
CA GLU A 132 25.80 6.89 30.55
C GLU A 132 24.96 7.77 29.63
N VAL A 133 25.62 8.66 28.88
CA VAL A 133 24.96 9.53 27.90
C VAL A 133 24.45 8.72 26.71
N ALA A 134 25.24 7.76 26.21
CA ALA A 134 24.82 6.84 25.16
C ALA A 134 23.60 6.01 25.61
N ARG A 135 23.61 5.48 26.83
CA ARG A 135 22.48 4.75 27.41
C ARG A 135 21.24 5.63 27.51
N ARG A 136 21.39 6.87 27.98
CA ARG A 136 20.28 7.83 28.09
C ARG A 136 19.75 8.23 26.71
N TYR A 137 20.63 8.38 25.72
CA TYR A 137 20.27 8.64 24.33
C TYR A 137 19.47 7.47 23.72
N ILE A 138 19.87 6.21 23.98
CA ILE A 138 19.15 5.01 23.54
C ILE A 138 17.75 4.96 24.16
N ILE A 139 17.66 5.18 25.48
CA ILE A 139 16.37 5.21 26.19
C ILE A 139 15.49 6.34 25.64
N TYR A 140 16.03 7.55 25.47
CA TYR A 140 15.30 8.67 24.89
C TYR A 140 14.84 8.40 23.46
N ARG A 141 15.68 7.76 22.63
CA ARG A 141 15.35 7.32 21.27
C ARG A 141 14.19 6.33 21.29
N ASP A 142 14.23 5.35 22.17
CA ASP A 142 13.25 4.29 22.28
C ASP A 142 11.93 4.80 22.88
N GLU A 143 11.95 5.64 23.91
CA GLU A 143 10.78 6.35 24.43
C GLU A 143 10.16 7.24 23.36
N HIS A 144 10.96 7.96 22.57
CA HIS A 144 10.43 8.74 21.45
C HIS A 144 9.99 7.86 20.28
N LYS A 145 10.53 6.65 20.12
CA LYS A 145 10.09 5.64 19.15
C LYS A 145 8.74 5.05 19.58
N GLU A 146 8.49 4.90 20.88
CA GLU A 146 7.24 4.47 21.48
C GLU A 146 6.18 5.58 21.56
N ILE A 147 6.55 6.83 21.85
CA ILE A 147 5.64 7.99 21.70
C ILE A 147 5.26 8.17 20.20
N ARG A 148 6.07 7.60 19.30
CA ARG A 148 5.79 7.41 17.87
C ARG A 148 5.32 5.97 17.54
N GLU A 149 4.65 5.28 18.47
CA GLU A 149 3.94 4.00 18.25
C GLU A 149 2.81 4.11 17.21
N ASP A 150 2.53 5.32 16.71
CA ASP A 150 1.93 5.56 15.39
C ASP A 150 2.87 5.17 14.23
N SER A 151 3.62 4.09 14.41
CA SER A 151 4.50 3.56 13.40
C SER A 151 3.65 2.91 12.30
N PRO A 152 3.67 3.45 11.07
CA PRO A 152 2.94 2.89 9.93
C PRO A 152 3.34 1.44 9.59
N ARG A 153 4.39 0.89 10.22
CA ARG A 153 4.92 -0.47 10.02
C ARG A 153 4.02 -1.61 10.50
N ASN A 154 3.12 -1.36 11.46
CA ASN A 154 2.19 -2.37 11.98
C ASN A 154 0.80 -2.30 11.36
N LEU A 155 0.52 -1.28 10.55
CA LEU A 155 -0.75 -1.15 9.83
C LEU A 155 -0.86 -2.25 8.77
N LYS A 156 -1.97 -2.99 8.82
CA LYS A 156 -2.35 -3.96 7.80
C LYS A 156 -3.44 -3.35 6.94
N ILE A 157 -3.18 -3.22 5.65
CA ILE A 157 -4.16 -2.82 4.66
C ILE A 157 -4.79 -4.07 4.08
N GLN A 158 -6.12 -4.14 4.07
CA GLN A 158 -6.86 -5.15 3.36
C GLN A 158 -6.95 -4.76 1.88
N ARG A 159 -6.44 -5.63 0.99
CA ARG A 159 -6.62 -5.47 -0.46
C ARG A 159 -8.08 -5.73 -0.84
N ARG A 160 -8.45 -5.28 -2.04
CA ARG A 160 -9.79 -5.38 -2.62
C ARG A 160 -10.30 -6.83 -2.72
N ASP A 161 -9.40 -7.81 -2.78
CA ASP A 161 -9.72 -9.26 -2.78
C ASP A 161 -10.37 -9.74 -1.47
N GLY A 162 -10.42 -8.89 -0.43
CA GLY A 162 -11.00 -9.18 0.89
C GLY A 162 -10.21 -10.18 1.74
N LYS A 163 -9.38 -11.02 1.11
CA LYS A 163 -8.63 -12.10 1.77
C LYS A 163 -7.18 -11.76 2.10
N THR A 164 -6.58 -10.79 1.41
CA THR A 164 -5.14 -10.50 1.55
C THR A 164 -4.89 -9.23 2.35
N PHE A 165 -4.10 -9.36 3.41
CA PHE A 165 -3.59 -8.25 4.20
C PHE A 165 -2.16 -7.95 3.80
N VAL A 166 -1.89 -6.70 3.41
CA VAL A 166 -0.56 -6.22 3.05
C VAL A 166 -0.10 -5.19 4.07
N ARG A 167 1.18 -5.24 4.44
CA ARG A 167 1.77 -4.23 5.33
C ARG A 167 1.69 -2.86 4.65
N PHE A 168 1.22 -1.86 5.39
CA PHE A 168 1.16 -0.49 4.91
C PHE A 168 2.58 0.03 4.66
N ASN A 169 2.83 0.48 3.43
CA ASN A 169 4.10 1.07 3.04
C ASN A 169 3.86 2.52 2.56
N PRO A 170 4.29 3.53 3.33
CA PRO A 170 4.11 4.94 2.95
C PRO A 170 4.87 5.32 1.66
N MET A 171 5.93 4.61 1.29
CA MET A 171 6.67 4.87 0.04
C MET A 171 5.81 4.65 -1.20
N LYS A 172 4.84 3.74 -1.15
CA LYS A 172 3.91 3.52 -2.27
C LYS A 172 2.97 4.69 -2.48
N ILE A 173 2.60 5.40 -1.40
CA ILE A 173 1.77 6.60 -1.48
C ILE A 173 2.60 7.74 -2.06
N GLY A 174 3.81 7.97 -1.53
CA GLY A 174 4.71 9.01 -2.03
C GLY A 174 5.05 8.86 -3.51
N SER A 175 5.43 7.67 -3.95
CA SER A 175 5.72 7.40 -5.38
C SER A 175 4.49 7.48 -6.30
N ALA A 176 3.30 7.11 -5.81
CA ALA A 176 2.06 7.28 -6.58
C ALA A 176 1.69 8.76 -6.73
N LEU A 177 1.82 9.54 -5.66
CA LEU A 177 1.61 10.99 -5.67
C LEU A 177 2.63 11.67 -6.59
N GLU A 178 3.92 11.36 -6.45
CA GLU A 178 4.97 11.90 -7.31
C GLU A 178 4.67 11.66 -8.80
N ARG A 179 4.24 10.45 -9.16
CA ARG A 179 3.81 10.13 -10.53
C ARG A 179 2.60 10.97 -10.97
N ALA A 180 1.64 11.20 -10.09
CA ALA A 180 0.48 12.04 -10.40
C ALA A 180 0.88 13.51 -10.61
N PHE A 181 1.73 14.07 -9.75
CA PHE A 181 2.26 15.42 -9.88
C PHE A 181 3.08 15.58 -11.17
N ARG A 182 3.89 14.58 -11.54
CA ARG A 182 4.64 14.57 -12.79
C ARG A 182 3.75 14.51 -14.02
N ALA A 183 2.70 13.69 -13.98
CA ALA A 183 1.75 13.57 -15.07
C ALA A 183 0.97 14.88 -15.30
N SER A 184 0.54 15.53 -14.22
CA SER A 184 -0.26 16.76 -14.26
C SER A 184 0.55 17.98 -14.72
N ARG A 185 1.77 18.16 -14.18
CA ARG A 185 2.64 19.30 -14.53
C ARG A 185 3.55 19.07 -15.75
N HIS A 186 3.41 17.93 -16.43
CA HIS A 186 4.25 17.52 -17.56
C HIS A 186 5.77 17.70 -17.30
N LEU A 187 6.20 17.35 -16.08
CA LEU A 187 7.60 17.53 -15.66
C LEU A 187 8.48 16.42 -16.23
N GLU A 188 9.38 16.79 -17.15
CA GLU A 188 10.47 15.93 -17.62
C GLU A 188 11.75 16.21 -16.81
N GLY A 189 12.30 15.18 -16.16
CA GLY A 189 13.52 15.28 -15.36
C GLY A 189 13.31 15.12 -13.85
N GLN A 190 14.20 15.72 -13.04
CA GLN A 190 14.13 15.66 -11.58
C GLN A 190 12.94 16.46 -11.05
N THR A 191 12.27 15.91 -10.03
CA THR A 191 11.14 16.57 -9.39
C THR A 191 11.62 17.82 -8.64
N PRO A 192 11.01 18.99 -8.87
CA PRO A 192 11.35 20.21 -8.13
C PRO A 192 11.17 20.01 -6.62
N ALA A 193 12.05 20.61 -5.82
CA ALA A 193 12.01 20.50 -4.37
C ALA A 193 10.64 20.90 -3.78
N GLU A 194 9.99 21.91 -4.35
CA GLU A 194 8.64 22.34 -3.97
C GLU A 194 7.58 21.25 -4.12
N VAL A 195 7.66 20.45 -5.20
CA VAL A 195 6.73 19.35 -5.46
C VAL A 195 7.00 18.21 -4.50
N VAL A 196 8.28 17.92 -4.23
CA VAL A 196 8.68 16.91 -3.25
C VAL A 196 8.17 17.28 -1.86
N ASP A 197 8.28 18.55 -1.46
CA ASP A 197 7.78 19.05 -0.19
C ASP A 197 6.25 18.98 -0.10
N ALA A 198 5.53 19.33 -1.17
CA ALA A 198 4.08 19.18 -1.25
C ALA A 198 3.63 17.71 -1.15
N VAL A 199 4.28 16.81 -1.90
CA VAL A 199 4.01 15.35 -1.84
C VAL A 199 4.26 14.82 -0.43
N ASN A 200 5.34 15.26 0.21
CA ASN A 200 5.68 14.90 1.57
C ASN A 200 4.62 15.38 2.58
N ALA A 201 4.14 16.62 2.44
CA ALA A 201 3.09 17.18 3.29
C ALA A 201 1.79 16.37 3.19
N VAL A 202 1.31 16.11 1.95
CA VAL A 202 0.12 15.30 1.69
C VAL A 202 0.30 13.87 2.21
N THR A 203 1.44 13.24 1.94
CA THR A 203 1.73 11.87 2.41
C THR A 203 1.68 11.78 3.93
N ASN A 204 2.22 12.78 4.65
CA ASN A 204 2.18 12.80 6.11
C ASN A 204 0.75 12.88 6.66
N LYS A 205 -0.10 13.74 6.07
CA LYS A 205 -1.51 13.85 6.46
C LYS A 205 -2.28 12.54 6.22
N VAL A 206 -2.05 11.90 5.07
CA VAL A 206 -2.66 10.60 4.74
C VAL A 206 -2.21 9.51 5.72
N VAL A 207 -0.91 9.45 6.04
CA VAL A 207 -0.37 8.48 7.00
C VAL A 207 -0.94 8.70 8.39
N GLN A 208 -0.99 9.94 8.88
CA GLN A 208 -1.58 10.28 10.18
C GLN A 208 -3.05 9.85 10.25
N ARG A 209 -3.82 10.12 9.19
CA ARG A 209 -5.22 9.74 9.13
C ARG A 209 -5.40 8.22 9.06
N ALA A 210 -4.57 7.51 8.29
CA ALA A 210 -4.59 6.05 8.23
C ALA A 210 -4.30 5.43 9.60
N VAL A 211 -3.34 5.97 10.35
CA VAL A 211 -3.05 5.51 11.71
C VAL A 211 -4.24 5.78 12.65
N GLN A 212 -4.85 6.95 12.56
CA GLN A 212 -6.03 7.30 13.38
C GLN A 212 -7.22 6.36 13.12
N LEU A 213 -7.47 6.01 11.85
CA LEU A 213 -8.52 5.06 11.48
C LEU A 213 -8.23 3.66 12.05
N SER A 214 -6.97 3.26 12.11
CA SER A 214 -6.58 2.00 12.74
C SER A 214 -6.76 2.00 14.26
N LYS A 215 -6.49 3.13 14.92
CA LYS A 215 -6.73 3.27 16.38
C LYS A 215 -8.20 3.12 16.74
N ASN A 216 -9.08 3.55 15.85
CA ASN A 216 -10.53 3.41 16.00
C ASN A 216 -11.03 1.97 15.74
N GLY A 217 -10.12 1.02 15.48
CA GLY A 217 -10.47 -0.39 15.23
C GLY A 217 -11.07 -0.66 13.84
N GLN A 218 -11.00 0.31 12.92
CA GLN A 218 -11.55 0.16 11.57
C GLN A 218 -10.58 -0.61 10.67
N THR A 219 -11.10 -1.53 9.85
CA THR A 219 -10.33 -2.21 8.82
C THR A 219 -9.95 -1.23 7.71
N LEU A 220 -8.65 -1.04 7.51
CA LEU A 220 -8.11 -0.18 6.45
C LEU A 220 -8.20 -0.89 5.10
N HIS A 221 -9.17 -0.50 4.28
CA HIS A 221 -9.23 -0.88 2.87
C HIS A 221 -8.32 0.01 2.02
N VAL A 222 -7.78 -0.53 0.92
CA VAL A 222 -6.99 0.24 -0.05
C VAL A 222 -7.78 1.45 -0.59
N GLU A 223 -9.09 1.31 -0.81
CA GLU A 223 -9.94 2.41 -1.30
C GLU A 223 -10.01 3.58 -0.30
N LEU A 224 -10.12 3.29 1.00
CA LEU A 224 -10.17 4.35 2.02
C LEU A 224 -8.90 5.21 2.01
N ILE A 225 -7.75 4.59 1.73
CA ILE A 225 -6.47 5.31 1.64
C ILE A 225 -6.43 6.14 0.35
N GLN A 226 -7.00 5.64 -0.75
CA GLN A 226 -7.11 6.41 -2.00
C GLN A 226 -8.05 7.61 -1.84
N ASP A 227 -9.21 7.41 -1.22
CA ASP A 227 -10.17 8.47 -0.93
C ASP A 227 -9.56 9.52 0.01
N GLU A 228 -8.72 9.11 0.96
CA GLU A 228 -7.96 10.03 1.80
C GLU A 228 -6.92 10.82 1.01
N VAL A 229 -6.20 10.18 0.09
CA VAL A 229 -5.25 10.87 -0.81
C VAL A 229 -5.96 11.94 -1.63
N GLU A 230 -7.12 11.62 -2.21
CA GLU A 230 -7.94 12.56 -2.98
C GLU A 230 -8.40 13.74 -2.12
N ARG A 231 -8.89 13.46 -0.90
CA ARG A 231 -9.35 14.49 0.04
C ARG A 231 -8.21 15.42 0.44
N GLN A 232 -7.02 14.89 0.72
CA GLN A 232 -5.87 15.70 1.12
C GLN A 232 -5.34 16.54 -0.06
N LEU A 233 -5.36 16.01 -1.28
CA LEU A 233 -5.02 16.79 -2.48
C LEU A 233 -5.98 17.96 -2.70
N MET A 234 -7.28 17.75 -2.50
CA MET A 234 -8.28 18.82 -2.58
C MET A 234 -8.12 19.84 -1.44
N ALA A 235 -7.80 19.39 -0.23
CA ALA A 235 -7.64 20.26 0.94
C ALA A 235 -6.43 21.20 0.83
N GLU A 236 -5.34 20.75 0.20
CA GLU A 236 -4.15 21.58 -0.08
C GLU A 236 -4.32 22.47 -1.32
N GLY A 237 -5.44 22.37 -2.03
CA GLY A 237 -5.72 23.18 -3.23
C GLY A 237 -5.11 22.65 -4.53
N PHE A 238 -4.59 21.42 -4.56
CA PHE A 238 -4.05 20.79 -5.77
C PHE A 238 -5.16 20.16 -6.63
N TYR A 239 -6.09 20.97 -7.13
CA TYR A 239 -7.28 20.50 -7.85
C TYR A 239 -6.97 19.79 -9.16
N GLU A 240 -5.98 20.26 -9.92
CA GLU A 240 -5.58 19.65 -11.20
C GLU A 240 -5.01 18.25 -10.97
N VAL A 241 -4.09 18.12 -10.00
CA VAL A 241 -3.49 16.83 -9.63
C VAL A 241 -4.54 15.88 -9.07
N ALA A 242 -5.49 16.38 -8.26
CA ALA A 242 -6.60 15.58 -7.74
C ALA A 242 -7.48 15.04 -8.87
N LYS A 243 -7.82 15.89 -9.85
CA LYS A 243 -8.61 15.49 -11.02
C LYS A 243 -7.90 14.41 -11.83
N ASP A 244 -6.62 14.60 -12.13
CA ASP A 244 -5.84 13.64 -12.91
C ASP A 244 -5.68 12.31 -12.15
N TYR A 245 -5.53 12.37 -10.82
CA TYR A 245 -5.49 11.19 -9.96
C TYR A 245 -6.81 10.41 -10.00
N ILE A 246 -7.96 11.09 -9.90
CA ILE A 246 -9.29 10.46 -9.97
C ILE A 246 -9.50 9.81 -11.33
N ILE A 247 -9.11 10.48 -12.42
CA ILE A 247 -9.20 9.94 -13.78
C ILE A 247 -8.28 8.72 -13.93
N TYR A 248 -7.05 8.79 -13.45
CA TYR A 248 -6.12 7.65 -13.48
C TYR A 248 -6.65 6.45 -12.68
N ARG A 249 -7.21 6.69 -11.49
CA ARG A 249 -7.80 5.65 -10.63
C ARG A 249 -8.99 4.98 -11.33
N SER A 250 -9.89 5.76 -11.94
CA SER A 250 -11.09 5.24 -12.61
C SER A 250 -10.72 4.39 -13.83
N GLN A 251 -9.81 4.88 -14.68
CA GLN A 251 -9.30 4.12 -15.83
C GLN A 251 -8.65 2.81 -15.40
N ARG A 252 -7.83 2.83 -14.34
CA ARG A 252 -7.19 1.61 -13.82
C ARG A 252 -8.20 0.66 -13.17
N ALA A 253 -9.32 1.16 -12.64
CA ALA A 253 -10.39 0.30 -12.13
C ALA A 253 -11.09 -0.46 -13.28
N VAL A 254 -11.35 0.21 -14.40
CA VAL A 254 -11.94 -0.41 -15.60
C VAL A 254 -11.01 -1.44 -16.23
N LEU A 255 -9.73 -1.10 -16.42
CA LEU A 255 -8.73 -2.02 -16.96
C LEU A 255 -8.64 -3.31 -16.14
N ARG A 256 -8.68 -3.21 -14.82
CA ARG A 256 -8.67 -4.39 -13.94
C ARG A 256 -9.94 -5.22 -14.06
N GLN A 257 -11.12 -4.61 -14.17
CA GLN A 257 -12.35 -5.37 -14.40
C GLN A 257 -12.30 -6.16 -15.73
N HIS A 258 -11.63 -5.61 -16.73
CA HIS A 258 -11.38 -6.30 -17.99
C HIS A 258 -10.39 -7.45 -17.82
N GLU A 259 -9.23 -7.19 -17.20
CA GLU A 259 -8.20 -8.21 -16.90
C GLU A 259 -8.75 -9.35 -16.04
N ASP A 260 -9.56 -9.05 -15.01
CA ASP A 260 -10.19 -10.04 -14.13
C ASP A 260 -11.25 -10.87 -14.88
N ARG A 261 -12.02 -10.25 -15.78
CA ARG A 261 -12.98 -10.95 -16.64
C ARG A 261 -12.29 -11.87 -17.65
N GLU A 262 -11.23 -11.38 -18.29
CA GLU A 262 -10.40 -12.16 -19.21
C GLU A 262 -9.70 -13.32 -18.48
N ALA A 263 -9.17 -13.09 -17.27
CA ALA A 263 -8.58 -14.14 -16.46
C ALA A 263 -9.63 -15.17 -16.00
N ALA A 264 -10.84 -14.74 -15.66
CA ALA A 264 -11.96 -15.64 -15.33
C ALA A 264 -12.39 -16.45 -16.56
N GLN A 265 -12.51 -15.83 -17.73
CA GLN A 265 -12.80 -16.51 -18.99
C GLN A 265 -11.68 -17.48 -19.38
N ALA A 266 -10.41 -17.09 -19.29
CA ALA A 266 -9.29 -17.98 -19.56
C ALA A 266 -9.23 -19.17 -18.59
N LYS A 267 -9.68 -19.01 -17.34
CA LYS A 267 -9.78 -20.10 -16.36
C LYS A 267 -10.96 -21.04 -16.66
N ILE A 268 -12.07 -20.50 -17.16
CA ILE A 268 -13.21 -21.28 -17.67
C ILE A 268 -12.80 -22.02 -18.93
N GLU A 269 -12.12 -21.37 -19.87
CA GLU A 269 -11.60 -21.94 -21.12
C GLU A 269 -10.58 -23.05 -20.85
N ARG A 270 -9.62 -22.83 -19.92
CA ARG A 270 -8.68 -23.88 -19.50
C ARG A 270 -9.37 -25.07 -18.85
N LYS A 271 -10.38 -24.82 -18.03
CA LYS A 271 -11.18 -25.89 -17.42
C LYS A 271 -12.00 -26.63 -18.47
N LYS A 272 -12.48 -25.94 -19.50
CA LYS A 272 -13.17 -26.52 -20.65
C LYS A 272 -12.22 -27.36 -21.51
N VAL A 273 -11.00 -26.89 -21.77
CA VAL A 273 -9.95 -27.65 -22.49
C VAL A 273 -9.43 -28.85 -21.68
N GLU A 274 -9.32 -28.75 -20.35
CA GLU A 274 -9.02 -29.90 -19.48
C GLU A 274 -10.18 -30.93 -19.47
N LEU A 275 -11.43 -30.47 -19.55
CA LEU A 275 -12.60 -31.34 -19.70
C LEU A 275 -12.65 -31.97 -21.11
N GLU A 276 -12.37 -31.23 -22.18
CA GLU A 276 -12.36 -31.71 -23.57
C GLU A 276 -11.19 -32.66 -23.85
N GLY A 277 -10.01 -32.43 -23.27
CA GLY A 277 -8.86 -33.34 -23.36
C GLY A 277 -9.05 -34.68 -22.64
N ALA A 278 -9.98 -34.76 -21.68
CA ALA A 278 -10.35 -36.01 -20.99
C ALA A 278 -11.43 -36.83 -21.74
N VAL A 279 -12.08 -36.25 -22.76
CA VAL A 279 -13.16 -36.89 -23.52
C VAL A 279 -12.65 -37.97 -24.48
N GLU A 280 -11.39 -37.92 -24.91
CA GLU A 280 -10.86 -38.92 -25.87
C GLU A 280 -10.37 -40.24 -25.23
N LYS A 281 -10.18 -40.32 -23.90
CA LYS A 281 -9.69 -41.56 -23.25
C LYS A 281 -10.31 -41.90 -21.89
N SER A 282 -11.62 -41.66 -21.73
CA SER A 282 -12.38 -42.26 -20.62
C SER A 282 -13.44 -43.20 -21.21
N PRO A 283 -13.61 -44.44 -20.70
CA PRO A 283 -14.85 -45.16 -20.95
C PRO A 283 -15.96 -44.28 -20.34
N GLY A 284 -16.85 -43.76 -21.18
CA GLY A 284 -17.91 -42.84 -20.75
C GLY A 284 -18.72 -43.45 -19.59
N GLN A 285 -19.38 -42.60 -18.81
CA GLN A 285 -20.17 -43.03 -17.66
C GLN A 285 -21.15 -44.13 -18.08
N VAL A 286 -21.08 -45.29 -17.41
CA VAL A 286 -21.96 -46.43 -17.69
C VAL A 286 -23.09 -46.41 -16.67
N PHE A 287 -24.32 -46.39 -17.16
CA PHE A 287 -25.52 -46.42 -16.33
C PHE A 287 -26.08 -47.84 -16.33
N GLU A 288 -26.31 -48.43 -15.14
CA GLU A 288 -27.02 -49.69 -15.01
C GLU A 288 -28.53 -49.45 -15.11
N ILE A 289 -29.17 -50.12 -16.06
CA ILE A 289 -30.60 -50.02 -16.33
C ILE A 289 -31.28 -51.40 -16.23
N THR A 290 -32.57 -51.40 -15.95
CA THR A 290 -33.38 -52.63 -15.89
C THR A 290 -34.25 -52.75 -17.15
N LEU A 291 -34.08 -53.83 -17.91
CA LEU A 291 -34.92 -54.16 -19.07
C LEU A 291 -36.33 -54.56 -18.65
N ARG A 292 -37.26 -54.60 -19.62
CA ARG A 292 -38.66 -55.06 -19.39
C ARG A 292 -38.72 -56.48 -18.80
N ASP A 293 -37.75 -57.32 -19.12
CA ASP A 293 -37.62 -58.71 -18.64
C ASP A 293 -36.95 -58.86 -17.25
N GLY A 294 -36.65 -57.75 -16.56
CA GLY A 294 -35.98 -57.77 -15.25
C GLY A 294 -34.48 -58.07 -15.31
N ARG A 295 -33.90 -58.23 -16.51
CA ARG A 295 -32.45 -58.34 -16.72
C ARG A 295 -31.80 -56.96 -16.58
N LYS A 296 -30.60 -56.92 -16.00
CA LYS A 296 -29.77 -55.71 -15.95
C LYS A 296 -29.04 -55.54 -17.27
N SER A 297 -29.12 -54.35 -17.87
CA SER A 297 -28.35 -53.92 -19.03
C SER A 297 -27.56 -52.66 -18.67
N SER A 298 -26.58 -52.30 -19.47
CA SER A 298 -25.78 -51.11 -19.27
C SER A 298 -25.87 -50.19 -20.49
N ILE A 299 -26.22 -48.93 -20.25
CA ILE A 299 -26.21 -47.89 -21.28
C ILE A 299 -24.97 -47.02 -21.07
N THR A 300 -24.20 -46.84 -22.14
CA THR A 300 -23.03 -45.95 -22.11
C THR A 300 -23.48 -44.52 -22.39
N GLU A 301 -22.86 -43.55 -21.73
CA GLU A 301 -23.01 -42.11 -21.99
C GLU A 301 -22.93 -41.76 -23.49
N ARG A 302 -22.03 -42.40 -24.24
CA ARG A 302 -21.90 -42.20 -25.70
C ARG A 302 -23.17 -42.58 -26.46
N GLU A 303 -23.92 -43.56 -26.00
CA GLU A 303 -25.16 -43.97 -26.63
C GLU A 303 -26.28 -42.98 -26.36
N LEU A 304 -26.40 -42.51 -25.11
CA LEU A 304 -27.35 -41.45 -24.74
C LEU A 304 -27.07 -40.15 -25.51
N LYS A 305 -25.80 -39.73 -25.54
CA LYS A 305 -25.39 -38.54 -26.29
C LYS A 305 -25.70 -38.68 -27.78
N ARG A 306 -25.45 -39.85 -28.39
CA ARG A 306 -25.80 -40.09 -29.81
C ARG A 306 -27.30 -40.00 -30.06
N ARG A 307 -28.15 -40.56 -29.18
CA ARG A 307 -29.62 -40.48 -29.33
C ARG A 307 -30.12 -39.03 -29.23
N ILE A 308 -29.62 -38.28 -28.25
CA ILE A 308 -29.98 -36.86 -28.07
C ILE A 308 -29.45 -36.00 -29.22
N GLU A 309 -28.21 -36.23 -29.66
CA GLU A 309 -27.61 -35.52 -30.80
C GLU A 309 -28.37 -35.80 -32.11
N PHE A 310 -28.80 -37.05 -32.32
CA PHE A 310 -29.63 -37.41 -33.46
C PHE A 310 -30.97 -36.66 -33.45
N ALA A 311 -31.60 -36.51 -32.29
CA ALA A 311 -32.81 -35.70 -32.16
C ALA A 311 -32.56 -34.19 -32.38
N CYS A 312 -31.36 -33.69 -32.08
CA CYS A 312 -30.97 -32.30 -32.27
C CYS A 312 -30.46 -31.97 -33.69
N ARG A 313 -30.37 -32.96 -34.61
CA ARG A 313 -29.71 -32.80 -35.92
C ARG A 313 -30.28 -31.68 -36.80
N GLY A 314 -31.56 -31.37 -36.65
CA GLY A 314 -32.26 -30.34 -37.44
C GLY A 314 -32.16 -28.92 -36.86
N TYR A 315 -31.67 -28.76 -35.62
CA TYR A 315 -31.75 -27.51 -34.85
C TYR A 315 -30.42 -27.20 -34.13
N LYS A 316 -29.28 -27.55 -34.74
CA LYS A 316 -27.94 -27.50 -34.11
C LYS A 316 -27.47 -26.09 -33.71
N GLU A 317 -28.02 -25.04 -34.32
CA GLU A 317 -27.64 -23.65 -34.01
C GLU A 317 -28.40 -23.06 -32.81
N THR A 318 -29.60 -23.57 -32.54
CA THR A 318 -30.50 -23.06 -31.49
C THR A 318 -30.59 -23.99 -30.28
N THR A 319 -30.36 -25.29 -30.48
CA THR A 319 -30.55 -26.32 -29.45
C THR A 319 -29.22 -26.94 -29.02
N SER A 320 -28.90 -26.84 -27.72
CA SER A 320 -27.76 -27.54 -27.12
C SER A 320 -28.13 -28.97 -26.72
N SER A 321 -27.46 -29.96 -27.33
CA SER A 321 -27.58 -31.39 -26.99
C SER A 321 -26.97 -31.71 -25.61
N GLU A 322 -25.96 -30.95 -25.19
CA GLU A 322 -25.31 -31.12 -23.88
C GLU A 322 -26.24 -30.72 -22.72
N GLU A 323 -27.03 -29.66 -22.89
CA GLU A 323 -27.96 -29.21 -21.86
C GLU A 323 -29.08 -30.22 -21.61
N VAL A 324 -29.61 -30.83 -22.67
CA VAL A 324 -30.64 -31.87 -22.57
C VAL A 324 -30.07 -33.09 -21.86
N TYR A 325 -28.86 -33.52 -22.25
CA TYR A 325 -28.17 -34.64 -21.62
C TYR A 325 -27.95 -34.44 -20.12
N LEU A 326 -27.46 -33.26 -19.71
CA LEU A 326 -27.21 -32.95 -18.30
C LEU A 326 -28.50 -32.99 -17.47
N GLU A 327 -29.61 -32.51 -18.01
CA GLU A 327 -30.91 -32.55 -17.34
C GLU A 327 -31.48 -33.97 -17.30
N SER A 328 -31.30 -34.76 -18.36
CA SER A 328 -31.69 -36.18 -18.39
C SER A 328 -30.97 -37.00 -17.32
N VAL A 329 -29.65 -36.86 -17.20
CA VAL A 329 -28.83 -37.63 -16.24
C VAL A 329 -29.19 -37.28 -14.79
N ARG A 330 -29.62 -36.05 -14.49
CA ARG A 330 -30.10 -35.70 -13.14
C ARG A 330 -31.35 -36.47 -12.73
N ASN A 331 -32.17 -36.88 -13.71
CA ASN A 331 -33.38 -37.65 -13.47
C ASN A 331 -33.12 -39.16 -13.40
N PHE A 332 -31.88 -39.61 -13.66
CA PHE A 332 -31.52 -41.02 -13.57
C PHE A 332 -31.22 -41.41 -12.13
N TYR A 333 -31.77 -42.53 -11.72
CA TYR A 333 -31.47 -43.18 -10.45
C TYR A 333 -30.94 -44.60 -10.73
N GLU A 334 -30.29 -45.19 -9.72
CA GLU A 334 -29.68 -46.51 -9.86
C GLU A 334 -30.75 -47.58 -10.13
N GLY A 335 -30.62 -48.30 -11.26
CA GLY A 335 -31.57 -49.34 -11.66
C GLY A 335 -32.81 -48.85 -12.41
N ILE A 336 -32.81 -47.60 -12.91
CA ILE A 336 -33.87 -47.02 -13.75
C ILE A 336 -34.28 -47.96 -14.91
N ARG A 337 -35.57 -48.00 -15.22
CA ARG A 337 -36.09 -48.85 -16.31
C ARG A 337 -35.84 -48.19 -17.67
N ILE A 338 -35.66 -49.00 -18.71
CA ILE A 338 -35.45 -48.48 -20.09
C ILE A 338 -36.55 -47.50 -20.53
N ASP A 339 -37.82 -47.81 -20.22
CA ASP A 339 -38.97 -46.97 -20.55
C ASP A 339 -38.92 -45.60 -19.83
N GLU A 340 -38.35 -45.58 -18.62
CA GLU A 340 -38.18 -44.37 -17.82
C GLU A 340 -36.98 -43.55 -18.26
N VAL A 341 -35.94 -44.18 -18.82
CA VAL A 341 -34.80 -43.48 -19.44
C VAL A 341 -35.26 -42.66 -20.64
N ASP A 342 -36.07 -43.24 -21.51
CA ASP A 342 -36.63 -42.55 -22.68
C ASP A 342 -37.59 -41.43 -22.25
N THR A 343 -38.44 -41.69 -21.26
CA THR A 343 -39.33 -40.67 -20.68
C THR A 343 -38.55 -39.52 -20.05
N ALA A 344 -37.46 -39.80 -19.32
CA ALA A 344 -36.60 -38.79 -18.72
C ALA A 344 -35.93 -37.90 -19.78
N ASN A 345 -35.50 -38.47 -20.91
CA ASN A 345 -34.95 -37.71 -22.04
C ASN A 345 -35.99 -36.76 -22.66
N ILE A 346 -37.23 -37.23 -22.82
CA ILE A 346 -38.33 -36.42 -23.36
C ILE A 346 -38.69 -35.29 -22.38
N MET A 347 -38.74 -35.58 -21.07
CA MET A 347 -39.04 -34.57 -20.05
C MET A 347 -37.93 -33.53 -19.92
N ALA A 348 -36.67 -33.94 -20.06
CA ALA A 348 -35.52 -33.04 -20.10
C ALA A 348 -35.60 -32.05 -21.27
N ALA A 349 -35.93 -32.54 -22.47
CA ALA A 349 -36.14 -31.66 -23.64
C ALA A 349 -37.36 -30.74 -23.44
N ARG A 350 -38.48 -31.28 -22.93
CA ARG A 350 -39.70 -30.51 -22.67
C ARG A 350 -39.49 -29.38 -21.66
N ALA A 351 -38.70 -29.59 -20.62
CA ALA A 351 -38.38 -28.58 -19.61
C ALA A 351 -37.62 -27.36 -20.19
N LYS A 352 -37.00 -27.50 -21.37
CA LYS A 352 -36.25 -26.41 -22.03
C LYS A 352 -37.07 -25.66 -23.07
N VAL A 353 -38.30 -26.07 -23.34
CA VAL A 353 -39.22 -25.37 -24.27
C VAL A 353 -39.50 -23.94 -23.82
N GLU A 354 -39.48 -23.68 -22.51
CA GLU A 354 -39.62 -22.32 -21.96
C GLU A 354 -38.44 -21.40 -22.29
N LYS A 355 -37.25 -21.97 -22.55
CA LYS A 355 -36.05 -21.20 -22.91
C LYS A 355 -35.96 -20.97 -24.42
N GLU A 356 -36.22 -22.00 -25.20
CA GLU A 356 -36.18 -21.94 -26.66
C GLU A 356 -37.29 -22.84 -27.26
N PRO A 357 -38.18 -22.31 -28.12
CA PRO A 357 -39.27 -23.08 -28.71
C PRO A 357 -38.84 -24.31 -29.51
N ASP A 358 -37.64 -24.31 -30.10
CA ASP A 358 -37.14 -25.41 -30.92
C ASP A 358 -36.97 -26.73 -30.14
N TYR A 359 -36.80 -26.67 -28.81
CA TYR A 359 -36.79 -27.86 -27.96
C TYR A 359 -38.09 -28.68 -28.04
N SER A 360 -39.20 -28.08 -28.48
CA SER A 360 -40.45 -28.80 -28.71
C SER A 360 -40.32 -29.82 -29.85
N PHE A 361 -39.56 -29.50 -30.90
CA PHE A 361 -39.31 -30.42 -32.02
C PHE A 361 -38.31 -31.52 -31.63
N VAL A 362 -37.37 -31.21 -30.74
CA VAL A 362 -36.43 -32.19 -30.19
C VAL A 362 -37.16 -33.20 -29.31
N ALA A 363 -38.06 -32.74 -28.44
CA ALA A 363 -38.91 -33.62 -27.62
C ALA A 363 -39.80 -34.52 -28.50
N ALA A 364 -40.38 -33.97 -29.59
CA ALA A 364 -41.14 -34.75 -30.56
C ALA A 364 -40.29 -35.79 -31.30
N SER A 365 -39.04 -35.45 -31.64
CA SER A 365 -38.10 -36.37 -32.30
C SER A 365 -37.67 -37.51 -31.39
N LEU A 366 -37.46 -37.25 -30.10
CA LEU A 366 -37.18 -38.27 -29.09
C LEU A 366 -38.38 -39.19 -28.87
N LEU A 367 -39.59 -38.64 -28.80
CA LEU A 367 -40.81 -39.44 -28.71
C LEU A 367 -41.02 -40.32 -29.95
N LEU A 368 -40.72 -39.78 -31.13
CA LEU A 368 -40.82 -40.52 -32.39
C LEU A 368 -39.87 -41.73 -32.41
N ASP A 369 -38.65 -41.60 -31.89
CA ASP A 369 -37.71 -42.71 -31.75
C ASP A 369 -38.26 -43.85 -30.88
N VAL A 370 -38.94 -43.53 -29.78
CA VAL A 370 -39.61 -44.52 -28.92
C VAL A 370 -40.70 -45.27 -29.69
N ILE A 371 -41.56 -44.55 -30.41
CA ILE A 371 -42.63 -45.16 -31.22
C ILE A 371 -42.04 -46.06 -32.31
N TYR A 372 -40.93 -45.65 -32.94
CA TYR A 372 -40.24 -46.49 -33.91
C TYR A 372 -39.71 -47.78 -33.29
N ARG A 373 -39.06 -47.72 -32.13
CA ARG A 373 -38.57 -48.93 -31.44
C ARG A 373 -39.71 -49.87 -31.01
N GLU A 374 -40.81 -49.31 -30.52
CA GLU A 374 -41.99 -50.09 -30.13
C GLU A 374 -42.72 -50.74 -31.31
N THR A 375 -42.69 -50.13 -32.50
CA THR A 375 -43.38 -50.66 -33.69
C THR A 375 -42.55 -51.67 -34.48
N PHE A 376 -41.22 -51.59 -34.39
CA PHE A 376 -40.29 -52.46 -35.12
C PHE A 376 -39.59 -53.52 -34.24
N ASP A 377 -39.98 -53.65 -32.96
CA ASP A 377 -39.39 -54.59 -31.98
C ASP A 377 -37.85 -54.54 -31.94
N CYS A 378 -37.29 -53.33 -31.99
CA CYS A 378 -35.85 -53.10 -31.91
C CYS A 378 -35.51 -52.46 -30.55
N ASP A 379 -34.88 -53.21 -29.65
CA ASP A 379 -34.41 -52.73 -28.34
C ASP A 379 -33.17 -51.82 -28.41
#